data_AF-A0A081B4J7-F1
#
_entry.id   AF-A0A081B4J7-F1
#
_cell.length_a   1.000
_cell.length_b   1.000
_cell.length_c   1.000
_cell.angle_alpha   90.00
_cell.angle_beta   90.00
_cell.angle_gamma   90.00
#
_symmetry.space_group_name_H-M   'P 1'
#
loop_
_entity.id
_entity.type
_entity.pdbx_description
1 polymer ?
#
loop_
_entity_poly.entity_id
_entity_poly.type
_entity_poly.pdbx_seq_one_letter_code
_entity_poly.pdbx_strand_id
1 'polypeptide(L)'
;MGEAVATTLEMPLLWAVMEPSDNYTYELIPDRLKQKIIGAYVNSGGSESLNPIDRVGFFVMGDGSQLNLITIDTQDSATDVNRRGIIAGSSTGGEGSRREFAALHSQYAAVQRSVSELMSEMQRSRHENQRELQKIQAILKRVMMQPAVRLDAPSHVVVYPEKRVARLSKRPKDLFELWHEFQFGNGGLKPAKDFTPVERGANKFAFSRRKVFWDIVATLIR
;
A
#
# COMPACT_ATOMS: atom_id res chain seq x y z
N MET A 1 19.22 48.10 6.09
CA MET A 1 19.29 47.13 4.98
C MET A 1 20.70 46.62 4.72
N GLY A 2 21.76 47.44 4.78
CA GLY A 2 23.11 47.00 4.43
C GLY A 2 23.70 45.87 5.29
N GLU A 3 23.47 45.89 6.60
CA GLU A 3 24.02 44.90 7.53
C GLU A 3 23.46 43.48 7.30
N ALA A 4 22.13 43.34 7.12
CA ALA A 4 21.50 42.05 6.84
C ALA A 4 21.93 41.43 5.50
N VAL A 5 22.22 42.27 4.51
CA VAL A 5 22.75 41.81 3.22
C VAL A 5 24.21 41.40 3.37
N ALA A 6 25.00 42.14 4.15
CA ALA A 6 26.39 41.82 4.42
C ALA A 6 26.51 40.46 5.13
N THR A 7 25.74 40.20 6.19
CA THR A 7 25.78 38.92 6.92
C THR A 7 25.36 37.73 6.08
N THR A 8 24.43 37.93 5.13
CA THR A 8 23.99 36.85 4.22
C THR A 8 25.04 36.53 3.16
N LEU A 9 25.74 37.55 2.65
CA LEU A 9 26.69 37.40 1.54
C LEU A 9 28.14 37.20 1.99
N GLU A 10 28.48 37.49 3.24
CA GLU A 10 29.84 37.38 3.78
C GLU A 10 30.46 36.01 3.49
N MET A 11 29.75 34.93 3.86
CA MET A 11 30.24 33.56 3.69
C MET A 11 30.35 33.16 2.21
N PRO A 12 29.31 33.31 1.37
CA PRO A 12 29.44 33.03 -0.07
C PRO A 12 30.54 33.83 -0.78
N LEU A 13 30.72 35.10 -0.43
CA LEU A 13 31.72 35.98 -1.05
C LEU A 13 33.13 35.59 -0.63
N LEU A 14 33.37 35.33 0.65
CA LEU A 14 34.67 34.86 1.13
C LEU A 14 35.05 33.53 0.47
N TRP A 15 34.09 32.61 0.38
CA TRP A 15 34.29 31.34 -0.30
C TRP A 15 34.67 31.53 -1.77
N ALA A 16 33.92 32.34 -2.51
CA ALA A 16 34.14 32.57 -3.93
C ALA A 16 35.45 33.32 -4.24
N VAL A 17 35.94 34.13 -3.29
CA VAL A 17 37.24 34.82 -3.40
C VAL A 17 38.42 33.85 -3.25
N MET A 18 38.29 32.83 -2.42
CA MET A 18 39.36 31.87 -2.11
C MET A 18 39.36 30.63 -3.01
N GLU A 19 38.35 30.48 -3.85
CA GLU A 19 38.23 29.38 -4.80
C GLU A 19 39.25 29.54 -5.95
N PRO A 20 39.98 28.47 -6.32
CA PRO A 20 40.95 28.52 -7.42
C PRO A 20 40.24 28.77 -8.76
N SER A 21 40.83 29.67 -9.55
CA SER A 21 40.29 30.08 -10.86
C SER A 21 40.21 28.93 -11.88
N ASP A 22 40.93 27.83 -11.65
CA ASP A 22 40.96 26.66 -12.53
C ASP A 22 39.64 25.87 -12.53
N ASN A 23 38.77 26.07 -11.53
CA ASN A 23 37.51 25.36 -11.39
C ASN A 23 36.38 25.91 -12.29
N TYR A 24 36.53 27.12 -12.83
CA TYR A 24 35.47 27.80 -13.58
C TYR A 24 36.01 28.46 -14.85
N THR A 25 35.22 28.42 -15.92
CA THR A 25 35.55 29.07 -17.20
C THR A 25 35.29 30.58 -17.20
N TYR A 26 34.79 31.11 -16.08
CA TYR A 26 34.41 32.51 -15.91
C TYR A 26 34.88 33.02 -14.55
N GLU A 27 35.09 34.33 -14.46
CA GLU A 27 35.47 35.01 -13.23
C GLU A 27 34.25 35.11 -12.29
N LEU A 28 34.33 34.46 -11.11
CA LEU A 28 33.26 34.46 -10.11
C LEU A 28 33.04 35.85 -9.48
N ILE A 29 34.13 36.57 -9.24
CA ILE A 29 34.14 37.88 -8.57
C ILE A 29 35.23 38.75 -9.22
N PRO A 30 34.95 40.04 -9.52
CA PRO A 30 35.95 40.96 -10.06
C PRO A 30 37.23 41.04 -9.21
N ASP A 31 38.40 41.01 -9.84
CA ASP A 31 39.73 41.07 -9.21
C ASP A 31 39.88 42.18 -8.16
N ARG A 32 39.34 43.38 -8.44
CA ARG A 32 39.39 44.52 -7.50
C ARG A 32 38.66 44.23 -6.19
N LEU A 33 37.55 43.50 -6.27
CA LEU A 33 36.77 43.12 -5.10
C LEU A 33 37.44 41.95 -4.37
N LYS A 34 38.00 41.00 -5.12
CA LYS A 34 38.79 39.88 -4.60
C LYS A 34 39.94 40.36 -3.71
N GLN A 35 40.78 41.27 -4.22
CA GLN A 35 41.92 41.84 -3.48
C GLN A 35 41.48 42.58 -2.20
N LYS A 36 40.37 43.32 -2.26
CA LYS A 36 39.85 44.05 -1.09
C LYS A 36 39.34 43.11 0.01
N ILE A 37 38.67 42.01 -0.37
CA ILE A 37 38.15 41.02 0.57
C ILE A 37 39.29 40.21 1.19
N ILE A 38 40.26 39.74 0.39
CA ILE A 38 41.46 39.03 0.91
C ILE A 38 42.22 39.94 1.87
N GLY A 39 42.47 41.19 1.49
CA GLY A 39 43.16 42.14 2.36
C GLY A 39 42.43 42.37 3.68
N ALA A 40 41.10 42.51 3.66
CA ALA A 40 40.30 42.63 4.89
C ALA A 40 40.36 41.37 5.76
N TYR A 41 40.29 40.18 5.15
CA TYR A 41 40.34 38.89 5.84
C TYR A 41 41.70 38.64 6.50
N VAL A 42 42.81 38.90 5.78
CA VAL A 42 44.17 38.80 6.32
C VAL A 42 44.39 39.80 7.45
N ASN A 43 43.90 41.03 7.31
CA ASN A 43 43.99 42.04 8.38
C ASN A 43 43.20 41.66 9.64
N SER A 44 42.17 40.82 9.51
CA SER A 44 41.42 40.25 10.64
C SER A 44 42.06 38.99 11.25
N GLY A 45 43.21 38.53 10.73
CA GLY A 45 43.94 37.37 11.23
C GLY A 45 43.68 36.06 10.48
N GLY A 46 43.00 36.12 9.33
CA GLY A 46 42.75 34.96 8.48
C GLY A 46 43.94 34.53 7.63
N SER A 47 44.00 33.24 7.25
CA SER A 47 45.04 32.68 6.38
C SER A 47 44.55 32.51 4.94
N GLU A 48 45.38 32.90 3.96
CA GLU A 48 45.05 32.75 2.53
C GLU A 48 45.27 31.33 1.98
N SER A 49 45.89 30.45 2.77
CA SER A 49 46.34 29.14 2.30
C SER A 49 45.22 28.14 2.02
N LEU A 50 44.08 28.26 2.71
CA LEU A 50 42.96 27.34 2.60
C LEU A 50 41.66 28.11 2.73
N ASN A 51 40.65 27.69 1.95
CA ASN A 51 39.31 28.23 2.06
C ASN A 51 38.69 27.76 3.38
N PRO A 52 38.28 28.68 4.28
CA PRO A 52 37.71 28.31 5.58
C PRO A 52 36.24 27.87 5.48
N ILE A 53 35.64 27.97 4.28
CA ILE A 53 34.21 27.71 4.08
C ILE A 53 34.04 26.43 3.26
N ASP A 54 33.40 25.45 3.89
CA ASP A 54 33.07 24.20 3.24
C ASP A 54 31.69 24.29 2.55
N ARG A 55 31.64 23.80 1.30
CA ARG A 55 30.37 23.65 0.59
C ARG A 55 29.76 22.31 0.92
N VAL A 56 28.52 22.35 1.40
CA VAL A 56 27.74 21.16 1.67
C VAL A 56 26.76 20.93 0.53
N GLY A 57 26.91 19.81 -0.18
CA GLY A 57 25.92 19.37 -1.16
C GLY A 57 24.63 18.94 -0.44
N PHE A 58 23.48 19.34 -0.94
CA PHE A 58 22.19 18.88 -0.42
C PHE A 58 21.30 18.35 -1.54
N PHE A 59 20.49 17.36 -1.20
CA PHE A 59 19.45 16.82 -2.06
C PHE A 59 18.10 17.42 -1.68
N VAL A 60 17.39 17.95 -2.67
CA VAL A 60 16.06 18.53 -2.47
C VAL A 60 15.00 17.45 -2.65
N MET A 61 14.36 17.07 -1.55
CA MET A 61 13.21 16.16 -1.49
C MET A 61 11.93 16.96 -1.26
N GLY A 62 10.79 16.42 -1.68
CA GLY A 62 9.50 17.05 -1.41
C GLY A 62 8.34 16.42 -2.16
N ASP A 63 7.18 16.33 -1.52
CA ASP A 63 5.89 16.08 -2.19
C ASP A 63 5.05 17.35 -2.10
N GLY A 64 4.63 17.86 -3.25
CA GLY A 64 3.80 19.06 -3.38
C GLY A 64 4.40 20.29 -2.67
N SER A 65 3.88 20.60 -1.47
CA SER A 65 4.22 21.79 -0.69
C SER A 65 5.31 21.57 0.37
N GLN A 66 5.87 20.36 0.50
CA GLN A 66 6.93 20.09 1.47
C GLN A 66 8.29 20.11 0.77
N LEU A 67 9.28 20.80 1.37
CA LEU A 67 10.67 20.81 0.93
C LEU A 67 11.54 20.27 2.07
N ASN A 68 12.29 19.22 1.79
CA ASN A 68 13.18 18.56 2.72
C ASN A 68 14.59 18.51 2.11
N LEU A 69 15.57 19.07 2.80
CA LEU A 69 16.95 19.14 2.34
C LEU A 69 17.76 18.07 3.07
N ILE A 70 18.27 17.09 2.34
CA ILE A 70 19.12 16.04 2.90
C ILE A 70 20.57 16.35 2.53
N THR A 71 21.39 16.60 3.55
CA THR A 71 22.83 16.79 3.38
C THR A 71 23.48 15.54 2.81
N ILE A 72 24.29 15.69 1.76
CA ILE A 72 25.18 14.65 1.24
C ILE A 72 26.57 14.96 1.78
N ASP A 73 27.05 14.14 2.72
CA ASP A 73 28.43 14.22 3.16
C ASP A 73 29.33 13.85 1.97
N THR A 74 29.94 14.89 1.38
CA THR A 74 30.97 14.76 0.34
C THR A 74 32.34 14.69 1.02
N GLN A 75 32.42 14.13 2.23
CA GLN A 75 33.69 13.77 2.82
C GLN A 75 34.17 12.51 2.10
N ASP A 76 35.05 12.71 1.11
CA ASP A 76 36.07 11.72 0.79
C ASP A 76 36.90 11.50 2.06
N SER A 77 36.40 10.64 2.95
CA SER A 77 37.19 10.05 4.02
C SER A 77 38.16 9.09 3.34
N ALA A 78 39.23 9.65 2.78
CA ALA A 78 40.36 8.92 2.24
C ALA A 78 41.19 8.33 3.39
N THR A 79 40.59 7.46 4.20
CA THR A 79 41.30 6.53 5.08
C THR A 79 40.44 5.28 5.24
N ASP A 80 41.00 4.15 4.79
CA ASP A 80 40.52 2.75 4.96
C ASP A 80 39.31 2.33 4.07
N VAL A 81 39.34 1.28 3.25
CA VAL A 81 40.13 0.03 3.23
C VAL A 81 40.23 -0.47 1.78
N ASN A 82 41.45 -0.81 1.38
CA ASN A 82 41.83 -1.83 0.41
C ASN A 82 40.70 -2.80 -0.08
N ARG A 83 39.96 -2.41 -1.12
CA ARG A 83 39.30 -3.36 -2.05
C ARG A 83 39.46 -2.90 -3.50
N ARG A 84 40.39 -3.59 -4.16
CA ARG A 84 40.52 -3.78 -5.62
C ARG A 84 39.26 -3.44 -6.43
N GLY A 85 39.45 -2.54 -7.39
CA GLY A 85 38.52 -2.32 -8.49
C GLY A 85 38.97 -1.16 -9.38
N ILE A 86 39.75 -1.49 -10.40
CA ILE A 86 40.19 -0.63 -11.51
C ILE A 86 39.03 0.26 -12.00
N ILE A 87 39.24 1.58 -12.13
CA ILE A 87 38.89 2.39 -13.32
C ILE A 87 39.61 3.74 -13.20
N ALA A 88 40.52 3.96 -14.14
CA ALA A 88 41.11 5.25 -14.45
C ALA A 88 40.16 6.07 -15.34
N GLY A 89 40.06 7.36 -15.07
CA GLY A 89 39.69 8.39 -16.05
C GLY A 89 38.22 8.52 -16.44
N SER A 90 37.53 9.51 -15.86
CA SER A 90 36.59 10.43 -16.54
C SER A 90 35.76 11.18 -15.51
N SER A 91 35.67 12.49 -15.68
CA SER A 91 34.96 13.49 -14.89
C SER A 91 33.42 13.37 -14.95
N THR A 92 32.86 12.20 -14.62
CA THR A 92 31.42 11.91 -14.65
C THR A 92 30.96 11.02 -13.47
N GLY A 93 31.73 10.97 -12.38
CA GLY A 93 31.56 10.02 -11.27
C GLY A 93 30.42 10.29 -10.27
N GLY A 94 29.69 11.40 -10.38
CA GLY A 94 28.55 11.69 -9.48
C GLY A 94 27.21 11.17 -9.98
N GLU A 95 27.09 10.87 -11.28
CA GLU A 95 25.78 10.65 -11.91
C GLU A 95 25.22 9.24 -11.68
N GLY A 96 26.09 8.23 -11.55
CA GLY A 96 25.72 6.85 -11.21
C GLY A 96 25.10 6.76 -9.81
N SER A 97 25.83 7.21 -8.78
CA SER A 97 25.32 7.25 -7.41
C SER A 97 24.07 8.12 -7.26
N ARG A 98 23.95 9.23 -8.02
CA ARG A 98 22.74 10.06 -8.05
C ARG A 98 21.52 9.34 -8.64
N ARG A 99 21.70 8.60 -9.74
CA ARG A 99 20.61 7.84 -10.38
C ARG A 99 20.17 6.66 -9.51
N GLU A 100 21.12 5.95 -8.91
CA GLU A 100 20.83 4.85 -7.99
C GLU A 100 20.09 5.35 -6.73
N PHE A 101 20.54 6.47 -6.15
CA PHE A 101 19.87 7.10 -5.02
C PHE A 101 18.45 7.57 -5.37
N ALA A 102 18.26 8.22 -6.53
CA ALA A 102 16.94 8.61 -7.01
C ALA A 102 16.02 7.40 -7.25
N ALA A 103 16.56 6.29 -7.77
CA ALA A 103 15.80 5.06 -7.97
C ALA A 103 15.39 4.41 -6.64
N LEU A 104 16.26 4.40 -5.64
CA LEU A 104 15.95 3.90 -4.29
C LEU A 104 14.89 4.77 -3.60
N HIS A 105 14.97 6.09 -3.74
CA HIS A 105 13.98 7.00 -3.18
C HIS A 105 12.62 6.93 -3.89
N SER A 106 12.60 6.74 -5.22
CA SER A 106 11.36 6.46 -5.97
C SER A 106 10.68 5.18 -5.46
N GLN A 107 11.47 4.14 -5.15
CA GLN A 107 10.95 2.91 -4.54
C GLN A 107 10.42 3.17 -3.13
N TYR A 108 11.14 3.92 -2.30
CA TYR A 108 10.67 4.27 -0.95
C TYR A 108 9.36 5.06 -0.97
N ALA A 109 9.24 6.06 -1.85
CA ALA A 109 8.02 6.84 -2.02
C ALA A 109 6.85 5.99 -2.55
N ALA A 110 7.12 4.99 -3.39
CA ALA A 110 6.10 4.03 -3.83
C ALA A 110 5.65 3.12 -2.66
N VAL A 111 6.58 2.65 -1.84
CA VAL A 111 6.29 1.86 -0.63
C VAL A 111 5.45 2.67 0.37
N GLN A 112 5.80 3.94 0.61
CA GLN A 112 5.01 4.79 1.51
C GLN A 112 3.58 5.00 1.02
N ARG A 113 3.38 5.20 -0.29
CA ARG A 113 2.03 5.25 -0.88
C ARG A 113 1.27 3.95 -0.68
N SER A 114 1.91 2.81 -0.96
CA SER A 114 1.31 1.49 -0.74
C SER A 114 0.94 1.25 0.73
N VAL A 115 1.79 1.64 1.69
CA VAL A 115 1.49 1.53 3.13
C VAL A 115 0.29 2.38 3.52
N SER A 116 0.18 3.58 2.96
CA SER A 116 -0.93 4.50 3.22
C SER A 116 -2.27 3.95 2.69
N GLU A 117 -2.24 3.34 1.50
CA GLU A 117 -3.38 2.64 0.91
C GLU A 117 -3.79 1.43 1.76
N LEU A 118 -2.83 0.60 2.16
CA LEU A 118 -3.07 -0.56 3.03
C LEU A 118 -3.65 -0.16 4.40
N MET A 119 -3.17 0.93 5.00
CA MET A 119 -3.74 1.43 6.25
C MET A 119 -5.20 1.86 6.07
N SER A 120 -5.50 2.55 4.97
CA SER A 120 -6.86 3.00 4.65
C SER A 120 -7.81 1.80 4.46
N GLU A 121 -7.35 0.77 3.76
CA GLU A 121 -8.12 -0.46 3.54
C GLU A 121 -8.26 -1.31 4.81
N MET A 122 -7.21 -1.39 5.63
CA MET A 122 -7.25 -2.04 6.94
C MET A 122 -8.26 -1.36 7.87
N GLN A 123 -8.28 -0.03 7.91
CA GLN A 123 -9.28 0.71 8.69
C GLN A 123 -10.68 0.40 8.18
N ARG A 124 -10.92 0.45 6.87
CA ARG A 124 -12.22 0.10 6.27
C ARG A 124 -12.66 -1.32 6.67
N SER A 125 -11.76 -2.29 6.56
CA SER A 125 -12.01 -3.69 6.95
C SER A 125 -12.34 -3.85 8.44
N ARG A 126 -11.66 -3.11 9.33
CA ARG A 126 -11.99 -3.11 10.77
C ARG A 126 -13.39 -2.58 11.03
N HIS A 127 -13.79 -1.48 10.39
CA HIS A 127 -15.13 -0.92 10.54
C HIS A 127 -16.21 -1.89 10.04
N GLU A 128 -15.95 -2.55 8.90
CA GLU A 128 -16.86 -3.56 8.36
C GLU A 128 -17.00 -4.77 9.30
N ASN A 129 -15.89 -5.33 9.77
CA ASN A 129 -15.91 -6.43 10.74
C ASN A 129 -16.64 -6.04 12.03
N GLN A 130 -16.41 -4.83 12.54
CA GLN A 130 -17.11 -4.34 13.74
C GLN A 130 -18.63 -4.27 13.52
N ARG A 131 -19.06 -3.81 12.34
CA ARG A 131 -20.48 -3.77 11.97
C ARG A 131 -21.09 -5.16 11.87
N GLU A 132 -20.39 -6.12 11.27
CA GLU A 132 -20.84 -7.51 11.20
C GLU A 132 -20.95 -8.14 12.60
N LEU A 133 -19.97 -7.90 13.48
CA LEU A 133 -20.05 -8.34 14.89
C LEU A 133 -21.26 -7.74 15.60
N GLN A 134 -21.56 -6.46 15.42
CA GLN A 134 -22.76 -5.83 16.00
C GLN A 134 -24.05 -6.47 15.47
N LYS A 135 -24.11 -6.80 14.18
CA LYS A 135 -25.26 -7.53 13.61
C LYS A 135 -25.40 -8.91 14.22
N ILE A 136 -24.30 -9.66 14.36
CA ILE A 136 -24.30 -10.99 14.98
C ILE A 136 -24.78 -10.89 16.43
N GLN A 137 -24.28 -9.93 17.20
CA GLN A 137 -24.74 -9.69 18.57
C GLN A 137 -26.24 -9.36 18.62
N ALA A 138 -26.75 -8.57 17.69
CA ALA A 138 -28.17 -8.24 17.61
C ALA A 138 -29.03 -9.48 17.27
N ILE A 139 -28.59 -10.31 16.32
CA ILE A 139 -29.24 -11.58 15.98
C ILE A 139 -29.22 -12.51 17.20
N LEU A 140 -28.09 -12.64 17.87
CA LEU A 140 -27.92 -13.52 19.03
C LEU A 140 -28.79 -13.08 20.21
N LYS A 141 -28.87 -11.77 20.50
CA LYS A 141 -29.82 -11.21 21.47
C LYS A 141 -31.26 -11.54 21.10
N ARG A 142 -31.64 -11.42 19.83
CA ARG A 142 -32.98 -11.78 19.37
C ARG A 142 -33.28 -13.27 19.55
N VAL A 143 -32.32 -14.15 19.25
CA VAL A 143 -32.46 -15.60 19.44
C VAL A 143 -32.60 -15.95 20.93
N MET A 144 -31.81 -15.35 21.81
CA MET A 144 -31.93 -15.57 23.26
C MET A 144 -33.25 -15.05 23.84
N MET A 145 -33.82 -13.99 23.26
CA MET A 145 -35.11 -13.42 23.67
C MET A 145 -36.31 -14.17 23.06
N GLN A 146 -36.10 -15.11 22.14
CA GLN A 146 -37.18 -15.99 21.69
C GLN A 146 -37.47 -17.02 22.78
N PRO A 147 -38.74 -17.23 23.16
CA PRO A 147 -39.09 -18.24 24.15
C PRO A 147 -38.69 -19.61 23.62
N ALA A 148 -37.77 -20.28 24.31
CA ALA A 148 -37.42 -21.66 24.04
C ALA A 148 -38.67 -22.51 24.33
N VAL A 149 -39.37 -22.95 23.28
CA VAL A 149 -40.36 -24.00 23.39
C VAL A 149 -39.58 -25.27 23.71
N ARG A 150 -39.37 -25.53 25.00
CA ARG A 150 -38.96 -26.86 25.48
C ARG A 150 -40.15 -27.76 25.25
N LEU A 151 -40.13 -28.46 24.12
CA LEU A 151 -40.84 -29.72 24.01
C LEU A 151 -40.10 -30.69 24.93
N ASP A 152 -40.58 -30.81 26.17
CA ASP A 152 -40.27 -31.97 27.01
C ASP A 152 -40.76 -33.20 26.25
N ALA A 153 -39.84 -33.91 25.61
CA ALA A 153 -40.10 -35.18 24.98
C ALA A 153 -39.40 -36.28 25.79
N PRO A 154 -40.16 -37.27 26.31
CA PRO A 154 -39.60 -38.39 27.04
C PRO A 154 -38.80 -39.31 26.11
N SER A 155 -37.82 -39.98 26.73
CA SER A 155 -36.90 -40.97 26.21
C SER A 155 -37.55 -42.04 25.33
N HIS A 156 -37.39 -41.96 24.01
CA HIS A 156 -37.18 -43.12 23.13
C HIS A 156 -36.71 -42.65 21.76
N VAL A 157 -35.41 -42.81 21.47
CA VAL A 157 -34.85 -42.56 20.13
C VAL A 157 -35.28 -43.71 19.24
N VAL A 158 -36.45 -43.56 18.62
CA VAL A 158 -36.79 -44.29 17.39
C VAL A 158 -36.51 -43.31 16.26
N VAL A 159 -35.40 -43.52 15.55
CA VAL A 159 -35.07 -42.78 14.32
C VAL A 159 -36.09 -43.17 13.26
N TYR A 160 -37.22 -42.47 13.24
CA TYR A 160 -38.05 -42.41 12.05
C TYR A 160 -37.34 -41.51 11.04
N PRO A 161 -37.31 -41.85 9.73
CA PRO A 161 -36.78 -40.93 8.74
C PRO A 161 -37.63 -39.67 8.80
N GLU A 162 -37.03 -38.55 9.23
CA GLU A 162 -37.70 -37.26 9.18
C GLU A 162 -38.28 -37.09 7.78
N LYS A 163 -39.61 -36.92 7.71
CA LYS A 163 -40.31 -36.63 6.45
C LYS A 163 -39.89 -35.24 6.01
N ARG A 164 -38.75 -35.14 5.32
CA ARG A 164 -38.26 -33.89 4.76
C ARG A 164 -39.32 -33.35 3.82
N VAL A 165 -39.68 -32.08 4.02
CA VAL A 165 -40.72 -31.44 3.22
C VAL A 165 -40.23 -31.26 1.79
N ALA A 166 -41.01 -31.72 0.82
CA ALA A 166 -40.72 -31.55 -0.60
C ALA A 166 -41.19 -30.18 -1.11
N ARG A 167 -40.27 -29.21 -1.08
CA ARG A 167 -40.52 -27.85 -1.57
C ARG A 167 -39.38 -27.40 -2.48
N LEU A 168 -39.77 -26.79 -3.59
CA LEU A 168 -38.85 -26.11 -4.49
C LEU A 168 -38.71 -24.63 -4.09
N SER A 169 -37.53 -24.07 -4.32
CA SER A 169 -37.23 -22.64 -4.23
C SER A 169 -38.18 -21.82 -5.09
N LYS A 170 -38.58 -20.64 -4.62
CA LYS A 170 -39.46 -19.74 -5.38
C LYS A 170 -38.73 -19.07 -6.55
N ARG A 171 -37.46 -18.68 -6.34
CA ARG A 171 -36.63 -17.95 -7.32
C ARG A 171 -35.17 -18.41 -7.18
N PRO A 172 -34.77 -19.51 -7.84
CA PRO A 172 -33.36 -19.90 -7.88
C PRO A 172 -32.56 -18.78 -8.56
N LYS A 173 -31.43 -18.40 -7.96
CA LYS A 173 -30.62 -17.26 -8.44
C LYS A 173 -29.74 -17.62 -9.63
N ASP A 174 -29.26 -18.86 -9.68
CA ASP A 174 -28.34 -19.35 -10.70
C ASP A 174 -28.60 -20.84 -11.04
N LEU A 175 -27.85 -21.35 -12.02
CA LEU A 175 -27.92 -22.75 -12.42
C LEU A 175 -27.38 -23.69 -11.33
N PHE A 176 -26.48 -23.19 -10.47
CA PHE A 176 -25.92 -23.95 -9.37
C PHE A 176 -26.97 -24.27 -8.30
N GLU A 177 -27.74 -23.29 -7.83
CA GLU A 177 -28.86 -23.48 -6.91
C GLU A 177 -29.89 -24.44 -7.50
N LEU A 178 -30.13 -24.35 -8.81
CA LEU A 178 -31.08 -25.22 -9.50
C LEU A 178 -30.61 -26.68 -9.53
N TRP A 179 -29.33 -26.94 -9.77
CA TRP A 179 -28.75 -28.29 -9.70
C TRP A 179 -28.64 -28.80 -8.26
N HIS A 180 -28.25 -27.92 -7.32
CA HIS A 180 -28.12 -28.24 -5.91
C HIS A 180 -29.47 -28.66 -5.30
N GLU A 181 -30.55 -27.95 -5.65
CA GLU A 181 -31.93 -28.29 -5.28
C GLU A 181 -32.33 -29.70 -5.75
N PHE A 182 -31.87 -30.11 -6.94
CA PHE A 182 -32.14 -31.45 -7.47
C PHE A 182 -31.36 -32.54 -6.73
N GLN A 183 -30.07 -32.31 -6.50
CA GLN A 183 -29.17 -33.33 -5.95
C GLN A 183 -29.28 -33.49 -4.43
N PHE A 184 -29.42 -32.38 -3.70
CA PHE A 184 -29.35 -32.33 -2.23
C PHE A 184 -30.59 -31.71 -1.58
N GLY A 185 -31.40 -30.97 -2.34
CA GLY A 185 -32.48 -30.15 -1.79
C GLY A 185 -31.98 -28.85 -1.17
N ASN A 186 -32.89 -28.00 -0.72
CA ASN A 186 -32.53 -26.69 -0.16
C ASN A 186 -32.64 -26.68 1.35
N GLY A 187 -31.52 -26.49 2.07
CA GLY A 187 -31.53 -26.22 3.51
C GLY A 187 -32.23 -27.29 4.36
N GLY A 188 -32.01 -28.58 4.06
CA GLY A 188 -32.63 -29.71 4.77
C GLY A 188 -33.97 -30.19 4.18
N LEU A 189 -34.45 -29.53 3.12
CA LEU A 189 -35.61 -30.01 2.37
C LEU A 189 -35.26 -31.25 1.55
N LYS A 190 -36.30 -31.96 1.11
CA LYS A 190 -36.15 -33.16 0.30
C LYS A 190 -35.48 -32.79 -1.04
N PRO A 191 -34.52 -33.58 -1.56
CA PRO A 191 -33.97 -33.40 -2.90
C PRO A 191 -35.05 -33.56 -3.98
N ALA A 192 -35.01 -32.74 -5.04
CA ALA A 192 -36.05 -32.79 -6.07
C ALA A 192 -36.07 -34.12 -6.84
N LYS A 193 -34.93 -34.80 -6.97
CA LYS A 193 -34.84 -36.15 -7.57
C LYS A 193 -35.65 -37.21 -6.81
N ASP A 194 -35.84 -37.02 -5.50
CA ASP A 194 -36.53 -37.96 -4.62
C ASP A 194 -38.03 -37.62 -4.43
N PHE A 195 -38.55 -36.63 -5.16
CA PHE A 195 -39.95 -36.25 -5.04
C PHE A 195 -40.89 -37.35 -5.52
N THR A 196 -41.86 -37.68 -4.68
CA THR A 196 -42.98 -38.58 -5.02
C THR A 196 -43.92 -37.91 -6.03
N PRO A 197 -44.74 -38.66 -6.77
CA PRO A 197 -45.70 -38.10 -7.73
C PRO A 197 -46.62 -37.03 -7.12
N VAL A 198 -47.06 -37.21 -5.87
CA VAL A 198 -47.91 -36.26 -5.14
C VAL A 198 -47.17 -34.94 -4.87
N GLU A 199 -45.93 -35.03 -4.40
CA GLU A 199 -45.08 -33.87 -4.12
C GLU A 199 -44.70 -33.09 -5.39
N ARG A 200 -44.49 -33.81 -6.51
CA ARG A 200 -44.32 -33.20 -7.83
C ARG A 200 -45.59 -32.48 -8.29
N GLY A 201 -46.76 -33.07 -8.04
CA GLY A 201 -48.06 -32.47 -8.36
C GLY A 201 -48.29 -31.14 -7.63
N ALA A 202 -47.93 -31.07 -6.35
CA ALA A 202 -48.00 -29.84 -5.55
C ALA A 202 -47.13 -28.70 -6.13
N ASN A 203 -46.02 -29.04 -6.78
CA ASN A 203 -45.10 -28.09 -7.41
C ASN A 203 -45.09 -28.19 -8.95
N LYS A 204 -46.20 -28.61 -9.58
CA LYS A 204 -46.21 -29.05 -11.00
C LYS A 204 -45.54 -28.10 -11.98
N PHE A 205 -45.81 -26.79 -11.86
CA PHE A 205 -45.31 -25.79 -12.80
C PHE A 205 -43.80 -25.57 -12.65
N ALA A 206 -43.32 -25.46 -11.41
CA ALA A 206 -41.89 -25.30 -11.14
C ALA A 206 -41.13 -26.58 -11.50
N PHE A 207 -41.65 -27.74 -11.09
CA PHE A 207 -41.03 -29.03 -11.35
C PHE A 207 -40.92 -29.31 -12.85
N SER A 208 -42.00 -29.13 -13.62
CA SER A 208 -42.00 -29.41 -15.07
C SER A 208 -41.01 -28.53 -15.83
N ARG A 209 -40.92 -27.23 -15.52
CA ARG A 209 -39.97 -26.31 -16.18
C ARG A 209 -38.51 -26.63 -15.85
N ARG A 210 -38.24 -27.04 -14.60
CA ARG A 210 -36.90 -27.35 -14.10
C ARG A 210 -36.42 -28.74 -14.52
N LYS A 211 -37.35 -29.67 -14.75
CA LYS A 211 -37.05 -31.06 -15.14
C LYS A 211 -36.18 -31.13 -16.39
N VAL A 212 -36.45 -30.31 -17.41
CA VAL A 212 -35.65 -30.29 -18.65
C VAL A 212 -34.18 -29.97 -18.35
N PHE A 213 -33.93 -28.97 -17.52
CA PHE A 213 -32.57 -28.62 -17.10
C PHE A 213 -31.92 -29.74 -16.28
N TRP A 214 -32.64 -30.29 -15.30
CA TRP A 214 -32.11 -31.38 -14.47
C TRP A 214 -31.78 -32.63 -15.28
N ASP A 215 -32.62 -33.00 -16.25
CA ASP A 215 -32.38 -34.14 -17.14
C ASP A 215 -31.11 -33.91 -17.98
N ILE A 216 -30.95 -32.73 -18.58
CA ILE A 216 -29.74 -32.38 -19.38
C ILE A 216 -28.49 -32.45 -18.51
N VAL A 217 -28.49 -31.79 -17.35
CA VAL A 217 -27.31 -31.76 -16.47
C VAL A 217 -26.99 -33.17 -15.94
N ALA A 218 -28.00 -33.98 -15.62
CA ALA A 218 -27.81 -35.38 -15.23
C ALA A 218 -27.23 -36.25 -16.36
N THR A 219 -27.45 -35.91 -17.64
CA THR A 219 -26.79 -36.58 -18.77
C THR A 219 -25.34 -36.12 -18.97
N LEU A 220 -25.02 -34.85 -18.64
CA LEU A 220 -23.68 -34.28 -18.82
C LEU A 220 -22.69 -34.67 -17.70
N ILE A 221 -23.20 -34.92 -16.48
CA ILE A 221 -22.39 -35.28 -15.30
C ILE A 221 -22.23 -36.82 -15.17
N ARG A 222 -22.68 -37.58 -16.18
CA ARG A 222 -22.68 -39.04 -16.15
C ARG A 222 -21.32 -39.64 -16.48
#